data_AF-A0A0F9EKU6-F1
#
_entry.id   AF-A0A0F9EKU6-F1
#
_cell.length_a   1.000
_cell.length_b   1.000
_cell.length_c   1.000
_cell.angle_alpha   90.00
_cell.angle_beta   90.00
_cell.angle_gamma   90.00
#
_symmetry.space_group_name_H-M   'P 1'
#
loop_
_entity.id
_entity.type
_entity.pdbx_description
1 polymer ?
#
loop_
_entity_poly.entity_id
_entity_poly.type
_entity_poly.pdbx_seq_one_letter_code
_entity_poly.pdbx_strand_id
1 'polypeptide(L)'
;MSIFGRKKRLHAPAPMNIRAAIEVIKIITPYAERFTKSENPREILKALIDGIAADAPVDALRLVALMEHKTVEEIVEEYQDKHGLEFVATMADGLSRNNFPILVDAAWMLGMTPHRWEISDGR
;
A
#
# COMPACT_ATOMS: atom_id res chain seq x y z
N MET A 1 41.36 4.57 19.45
CA MET A 1 40.73 3.64 18.49
C MET A 1 39.23 3.62 18.76
N SER A 2 38.43 4.16 17.83
CA SER A 2 36.97 4.26 17.97
C SER A 2 36.32 3.26 17.03
N ILE A 3 35.60 2.28 17.58
CA ILE A 3 34.82 1.29 16.83
C ILE A 3 33.42 1.24 17.43
N PHE A 4 32.68 2.34 17.32
CA PHE A 4 31.23 2.31 17.52
C PHE A 4 30.58 2.75 16.22
N GLY A 5 30.28 1.74 15.39
CA GLY A 5 29.44 1.89 14.22
C GLY A 5 28.12 2.54 14.64
N ARG A 6 27.80 3.68 14.01
CA ARG A 6 26.47 4.27 14.08
C ARG A 6 25.49 3.21 13.59
N LYS A 7 24.77 2.56 14.51
CA LYS A 7 23.48 1.95 14.19
C LYS A 7 22.66 3.09 13.59
N LYS A 8 22.49 3.11 12.25
CA LYS A 8 21.43 3.89 11.62
C LYS A 8 20.16 3.41 12.33
N ARG A 9 19.63 4.24 13.22
CA ARG A 9 18.26 4.06 13.70
C ARG A 9 17.46 4.15 12.41
N LEU A 10 16.95 3.02 11.93
CA LEU A 10 15.91 3.01 10.93
C LEU A 10 14.76 3.73 11.60
N HIS A 11 14.67 5.05 11.37
CA HIS A 11 13.48 5.79 11.70
C HIS A 11 12.38 5.09 10.93
N ALA A 12 11.44 4.46 11.64
CA ALA A 12 10.20 4.07 11.01
C ALA A 12 9.69 5.33 10.27
N PRO A 13 9.35 5.22 8.98
CA PRO A 13 8.80 6.36 8.26
C PRO A 13 7.64 6.93 9.06
N ALA A 14 7.54 8.26 9.08
CA ALA A 14 6.44 8.93 9.76
C ALA A 14 5.10 8.35 9.25
N PRO A 15 4.07 8.20 10.09
CA PRO A 15 2.78 7.70 9.63
C PRO A 15 2.24 8.55 8.47
N MET A 16 1.59 7.90 7.50
CA MET A 16 0.98 8.55 6.34
C MET A 16 0.09 9.72 6.75
N ASN A 17 0.26 10.87 6.11
CA ASN A 17 -0.61 12.02 6.35
C ASN A 17 -1.99 11.81 5.71
N ILE A 18 -3.00 12.55 6.20
CA ILE A 18 -4.41 12.40 5.75
C ILE A 18 -4.56 12.59 4.23
N ARG A 19 -3.83 13.53 3.62
CA ARG A 19 -3.90 13.74 2.16
C ARG A 19 -3.41 12.51 1.41
N ALA A 20 -2.28 11.95 1.80
CA ALA A 20 -1.74 10.73 1.19
C ALA A 20 -2.67 9.53 1.41
N ALA A 21 -3.29 9.42 2.58
CA ALA A 21 -4.27 8.38 2.87
C ALA A 21 -5.50 8.48 1.94
N ILE A 22 -6.01 9.68 1.68
CA ILE A 22 -7.11 9.90 0.74
C ILE A 22 -6.71 9.50 -0.68
N GLU A 23 -5.49 9.81 -1.12
CA GLU A 23 -5.02 9.40 -2.45
C GLU A 23 -4.86 7.88 -2.55
N VAL A 24 -4.36 7.21 -1.51
CA VAL A 24 -4.34 5.74 -1.46
C VAL A 24 -5.75 5.18 -1.54
N ILE A 25 -6.70 5.73 -0.76
CA ILE A 25 -8.11 5.33 -0.81
C ILE A 25 -8.67 5.41 -2.23
N LYS A 26 -8.42 6.52 -2.95
CA LYS A 26 -8.89 6.69 -4.34
C LYS A 26 -8.32 5.63 -5.28
N ILE A 27 -7.05 5.25 -5.09
CA ILE A 27 -6.41 4.23 -5.93
C ILE A 27 -6.99 2.84 -5.64
N ILE A 28 -7.23 2.48 -4.37
CA ILE A 28 -7.63 1.11 -4.01
C ILE A 28 -9.14 0.86 -4.16
N THR A 29 -9.95 1.91 -4.05
CA THR A 29 -11.43 1.84 -4.06
C THR A 29 -12.01 1.15 -5.29
N PRO A 30 -11.56 1.43 -6.53
CA PRO A 30 -12.05 0.75 -7.73
C PRO A 30 -11.89 -0.78 -7.70
N TYR A 31 -10.96 -1.28 -6.89
CA TYR A 31 -10.62 -2.70 -6.79
C TYR A 31 -11.18 -3.35 -5.51
N ALA A 32 -11.86 -2.58 -4.65
CA ALA A 32 -12.30 -3.03 -3.32
C ALA A 32 -13.12 -4.33 -3.36
N GLU A 33 -14.06 -4.45 -4.29
CA GLU A 33 -14.90 -5.65 -4.46
C GLU A 33 -14.08 -6.94 -4.67
N ARG A 34 -12.85 -6.84 -5.20
CA ARG A 34 -11.99 -7.99 -5.50
C ARG A 34 -11.28 -8.53 -4.27
N PHE A 35 -11.17 -7.75 -3.19
CA PHE A 35 -10.37 -8.12 -2.03
C PHE A 35 -11.07 -7.99 -0.67
N THR A 36 -12.17 -7.23 -0.54
CA THR A 36 -12.86 -7.02 0.75
C THR A 36 -13.50 -8.27 1.34
N LYS A 37 -13.54 -9.38 0.59
CA LYS A 37 -14.08 -10.68 1.01
C LYS A 37 -13.01 -11.72 1.35
N SER A 38 -11.73 -11.41 1.16
CA SER A 38 -10.64 -12.34 1.44
C SER A 38 -10.01 -12.02 2.78
N GLU A 39 -9.79 -13.06 3.59
CA GLU A 39 -9.04 -12.95 4.85
C GLU A 39 -7.53 -13.15 4.65
N ASN A 40 -7.13 -13.59 3.45
CA ASN A 40 -5.76 -13.92 3.14
C ASN A 40 -5.03 -12.67 2.60
N PRO A 41 -4.06 -12.10 3.34
CA PRO A 41 -3.37 -10.88 2.92
C PRO A 41 -2.65 -11.02 1.55
N ARG A 42 -2.23 -12.24 1.20
CA ARG A 42 -1.60 -12.50 -0.11
C ARG A 42 -2.60 -12.43 -1.25
N GLU A 43 -3.82 -12.92 -1.05
CA GLU A 43 -4.88 -12.85 -2.06
C GLU A 43 -5.39 -11.42 -2.23
N ILE A 44 -5.53 -10.68 -1.13
CA ILE A 44 -5.84 -9.24 -1.15
C ILE A 44 -4.81 -8.49 -1.99
N LEU A 45 -3.52 -8.67 -1.67
CA LEU A 45 -2.43 -8.00 -2.38
C LEU A 45 -2.42 -8.39 -3.85
N LYS A 46 -2.60 -9.69 -4.16
CA LYS A 46 -2.64 -10.18 -5.53
C LYS A 46 -3.81 -9.56 -6.31
N ALA A 47 -5.02 -9.55 -5.73
CA ALA A 47 -6.20 -8.99 -6.37
C ALA A 47 -6.06 -7.49 -6.64
N LEU A 48 -5.44 -6.76 -5.70
CA LEU A 48 -5.13 -5.34 -5.86
C LEU A 48 -4.11 -5.11 -6.99
N ILE A 49 -2.98 -5.83 -6.98
CA ILE A 49 -1.93 -5.70 -7.99
C ILE A 49 -2.46 -6.07 -9.37
N ASP A 50 -3.16 -7.19 -9.51
CA ASP A 50 -3.72 -7.64 -10.78
C ASP A 50 -4.73 -6.61 -11.33
N GLY A 51 -5.54 -6.00 -10.46
CA GLY A 51 -6.48 -4.94 -10.84
C GLY A 51 -5.78 -3.69 -11.32
N ILE A 52 -4.83 -3.17 -10.53
CA ILE A 52 -4.06 -1.99 -10.89
C ILE A 52 -3.26 -2.21 -12.17
N ALA A 53 -2.60 -3.36 -12.30
CA ALA A 53 -1.80 -3.68 -13.48
C ALA A 53 -2.63 -3.75 -14.77
N ALA A 54 -3.88 -4.22 -14.68
CA ALA A 54 -4.78 -4.32 -15.82
C ALA A 54 -5.38 -2.95 -16.22
N ASP A 55 -5.81 -2.16 -15.23
CA ASP A 55 -6.64 -0.97 -15.48
C ASP A 55 -5.81 0.33 -15.48
N ALA A 56 -4.83 0.46 -14.59
CA ALA A 56 -4.03 1.68 -14.41
C ALA A 56 -2.62 1.39 -13.82
N PRO A 57 -1.68 0.81 -14.59
CA PRO A 57 -0.40 0.33 -14.07
C PRO A 57 0.46 1.41 -13.40
N VAL A 58 0.30 2.68 -13.77
CA VAL A 58 0.98 3.83 -13.13
C VAL A 58 0.53 4.01 -11.67
N ASP A 59 -0.70 3.65 -11.33
CA ASP A 59 -1.20 3.78 -9.97
C ASP A 59 -0.49 2.83 -8.99
N ALA A 60 0.13 1.74 -9.48
CA ALA A 60 0.97 0.87 -8.66
C ALA A 60 2.20 1.63 -8.14
N LEU A 61 2.87 2.39 -9.03
CA LEU A 61 4.02 3.23 -8.69
C LEU A 61 3.60 4.35 -7.74
N ARG A 62 2.44 4.98 -7.99
CA ARG A 62 1.89 6.03 -7.11
C ARG A 62 1.55 5.49 -5.73
N LEU A 63 1.01 4.28 -5.63
CA LEU A 63 0.71 3.64 -4.36
C LEU A 63 1.98 3.49 -3.50
N VAL A 64 3.06 2.98 -4.11
CA VAL A 64 4.35 2.84 -3.43
C VAL A 64 4.93 4.19 -3.05
N ALA A 65 4.89 5.18 -3.95
CA ALA A 65 5.35 6.54 -3.68
C ALA A 65 4.63 7.16 -2.46
N LEU A 66 3.30 7.01 -2.38
CA LEU A 66 2.50 7.49 -1.25
C LEU A 66 2.85 6.78 0.07
N MET A 67 3.09 5.48 0.03
CA MET A 67 3.43 4.66 1.21
C MET A 67 4.85 4.88 1.71
N GLU A 68 5.77 5.24 0.82
CA GLU A 68 7.19 5.51 1.10
C GLU A 68 7.47 7.00 1.35
N HIS A 69 6.46 7.88 1.21
CA HIS A 69 6.60 9.34 1.30
C HIS A 69 7.61 9.90 0.28
N LYS A 70 7.58 9.35 -0.94
CA LYS A 70 8.46 9.69 -2.06
C LYS A 70 7.65 10.25 -3.24
N THR A 71 8.35 10.86 -4.19
CA THR A 71 7.76 11.18 -5.50
C THR A 71 7.72 9.93 -6.39
N VAL A 72 6.94 9.98 -7.47
CA VAL A 72 6.89 8.87 -8.43
C VAL A 72 8.24 8.72 -9.13
N GLU A 73 8.91 9.83 -9.43
CA GLU A 73 10.24 9.85 -10.04
C GLU A 73 11.28 9.14 -9.16
N GLU A 74 11.30 9.42 -7.86
CA GLU A 74 12.20 8.73 -6.92
C GLU A 74 11.95 7.22 -6.88
N ILE A 75 10.69 6.79 -6.95
CA ILE A 75 10.33 5.36 -7.04
C ILE A 75 10.77 4.78 -8.39
N VAL A 76 10.53 5.46 -9.50
CA VAL A 76 10.94 4.97 -10.82
C VAL A 76 12.46 4.79 -10.89
N GLU A 77 13.23 5.77 -10.41
CA GLU A 77 14.69 5.68 -10.34
C GLU A 77 15.16 4.55 -9.41
N GLU A 78 14.48 4.34 -8.28
CA GLU A 78 14.84 3.28 -7.34
C GLU A 78 14.55 1.88 -7.90
N TYR A 79 13.48 1.72 -8.67
CA TYR A 79 13.00 0.42 -9.16
C TYR A 79 13.35 0.10 -10.61
N GLN A 80 13.92 1.04 -11.38
CA GLN A 80 14.35 0.79 -12.76
C GLN A 80 15.33 -0.40 -12.87
N ASP A 81 16.20 -0.55 -11.85
CA ASP A 81 17.24 -1.57 -11.80
C ASP A 81 16.86 -2.77 -10.92
N LYS A 82 15.64 -2.78 -10.37
CA LYS A 82 15.15 -3.81 -9.44
C LYS A 82 14.23 -4.79 -10.15
N HIS A 83 14.21 -6.03 -9.66
CA HIS A 83 13.27 -7.04 -10.15
C HIS A 83 11.85 -6.78 -9.61
N GLY A 84 10.82 -7.18 -10.37
CA GLY A 84 9.42 -7.00 -9.99
C GLY A 84 9.04 -7.61 -8.63
N LEU A 85 9.80 -8.60 -8.15
CA LEU A 85 9.59 -9.19 -6.82
C LEU A 85 9.87 -8.19 -5.68
N GLU A 86 10.88 -7.31 -5.83
CA GLU A 86 11.20 -6.29 -4.84
C GLU A 86 10.13 -5.21 -4.77
N PHE A 87 9.55 -4.85 -5.92
CA PHE A 87 8.42 -3.94 -5.99
C PHE A 87 7.21 -4.48 -5.24
N VAL A 88 6.86 -5.76 -5.46
CA VAL A 88 5.76 -6.42 -4.75
C VAL A 88 6.03 -6.49 -3.25
N ALA A 89 7.27 -6.78 -2.84
CA ALA A 89 7.64 -6.83 -1.44
C ALA A 89 7.49 -5.46 -0.75
N THR A 90 7.92 -4.38 -1.39
CA THR A 90 7.76 -3.01 -0.86
C THR A 90 6.30 -2.60 -0.79
N MET A 91 5.50 -2.94 -1.80
CA MET A 91 4.06 -2.66 -1.76
C MET A 91 3.37 -3.39 -0.60
N ALA A 92 3.72 -4.68 -0.38
CA ALA A 92 3.21 -5.45 0.75
C ALA A 92 3.59 -4.82 2.11
N ASP A 93 4.86 -4.43 2.27
CA ASP A 93 5.33 -3.75 3.48
C ASP A 93 4.63 -2.40 3.69
N GLY A 94 4.50 -1.61 2.63
CA GLY A 94 3.76 -0.34 2.63
C GLY A 94 2.32 -0.50 3.10
N LEU A 95 1.60 -1.48 2.58
CA LEU A 95 0.21 -1.79 2.97
C LEU A 95 0.10 -2.28 4.42
N SER A 96 1.06 -3.11 4.86
CA SER A 96 1.09 -3.62 6.23
C SER A 96 1.38 -2.51 7.24
N ARG A 97 2.29 -1.57 6.94
CA ARG A 97 2.62 -0.45 7.82
C ARG A 97 1.50 0.59 7.89
N ASN A 98 0.77 0.77 6.79
CA ASN A 98 -0.29 1.77 6.65
C ASN A 98 -1.70 1.21 6.92
N ASN A 99 -1.83 0.29 7.89
CA ASN A 99 -3.07 -0.37 8.33
C ASN A 99 -4.16 -0.43 7.25
N PHE A 100 -3.91 -1.19 6.19
CA PHE A 100 -4.76 -1.25 5.01
C PHE A 100 -6.26 -1.45 5.31
N PRO A 101 -6.68 -2.33 6.25
CA PRO A 101 -8.07 -2.42 6.66
C PRO A 101 -8.68 -1.08 7.12
N ILE A 102 -7.95 -0.26 7.88
CA ILE A 102 -8.41 1.08 8.31
C ILE A 102 -8.59 2.01 7.11
N LEU A 103 -7.71 1.94 6.10
CA LEU A 103 -7.87 2.76 4.90
C LEU A 103 -9.15 2.39 4.14
N VAL A 104 -9.47 1.09 4.04
CA VAL A 104 -10.70 0.63 3.38
C VAL A 104 -11.94 0.99 4.19
N ASP A 105 -11.91 0.85 5.53
CA ASP A 105 -13.00 1.29 6.40
C ASP A 105 -13.21 2.80 6.33
N ALA A 106 -12.13 3.60 6.26
CA ALA A 106 -12.23 5.04 6.06
C ALA A 106 -12.83 5.38 4.70
N ALA A 107 -12.48 4.65 3.64
CA ALA A 107 -13.08 4.82 2.32
C ALA A 107 -14.61 4.58 2.36
N TRP A 108 -15.04 3.56 3.09
CA TRP A 108 -16.46 3.25 3.28
C TRP A 108 -17.17 4.36 4.08
N MET A 109 -16.59 4.81 5.20
CA MET A 109 -17.13 5.91 6.00
C MET A 109 -17.28 7.22 5.21
N LEU A 110 -16.41 7.44 4.23
CA LEU A 110 -16.46 8.60 3.33
C LEU A 110 -17.41 8.41 2.13
N GLY A 111 -18.10 7.26 2.04
CA GLY A 111 -19.01 6.95 0.93
C GLY A 111 -18.31 6.70 -0.41
N MET A 112 -17.02 6.37 -0.39
CA MET A 112 -16.22 6.15 -1.60
C MET A 112 -16.29 4.70 -2.09
N THR A 113 -16.45 3.73 -1.19
CA THR A 113 -16.67 2.32 -1.51
C THR A 113 -18.02 1.86 -0.95
N PRO A 114 -18.79 1.02 -1.67
CA PRO A 114 -20.03 0.45 -1.17
C PRO A 114 -19.81 -0.61 -0.08
N HIS A 115 -18.59 -1.14 0.05
CA HIS A 115 -18.25 -2.22 0.97
C HIS A 115 -17.31 -1.76 2.07
N ARG A 116 -17.68 -2.10 3.31
CA ARG A 116 -16.78 -2.05 4.46
C ARG A 116 -15.74 -3.18 4.37
N TRP A 117 -14.62 -3.05 5.07
CA TRP A 117 -13.76 -4.21 5.31
C TRP A 117 -14.50 -5.26 6.15
N GLU A 118 -14.85 -6.39 5.55
CA GLU A 118 -15.47 -7.51 6.24
C GLU A 118 -14.36 -8.45 6.72
N ILE A 119 -13.90 -8.28 7.96
CA ILE A 119 -13.20 -9.39 8.63
C ILE A 119 -14.30 -10.42 8.90
N SER A 120 -14.18 -11.63 8.36
CA SER A 120 -15.00 -12.70 8.91
C SER A 120 -14.49 -12.89 10.35
N ASP A 121 -15.25 -12.37 11.31
CA ASP A 121 -15.12 -12.85 12.67
C ASP A 121 -15.49 -14.33 12.56
N GLY A 122 -14.48 -15.21 12.53
CA GLY A 122 -14.62 -16.66 12.47
C GLY A 122 -15.35 -17.21 13.70
N ARG A 123 -16.64 -16.90 13.82
CA ARG A 123 -17.59 -17.41 14.78
C ARG A 123 -18.66 -18.22 14.05
#